data_AF-K9KAV3-F1
#
_entry.id   AF-K9KAV3-F1
#
_cell.length_a   1.000
_cell.length_b   1.000
_cell.length_c   1.000
_cell.angle_alpha   90.00
_cell.angle_beta   90.00
_cell.angle_gamma   90.00
#
_symmetry.space_group_name_H-M   'P 1'
#
loop_
_entity.id
_entity.type
_entity.pdbx_description
1 polymer ?
#
loop_
_entity_poly.entity_id
_entity_poly.type
_entity_poly.pdbx_seq_one_letter_code
_entity_poly.pdbx_strand_id
1 'polypeptide(L)'
;DNVEYYDIKLNEWKMVSPMPWKGVTVKCAAVGSTVYVLAGFQGVGRLGHILEYNTETDKWIANSKVRAFPVTSCLICVVDTCGANEETLET
;
A
#
# COMPACT_ATOMS: atom_id res chain seq x y z
N ASP A 1 4.48 -13.29 -3.26
CA ASP A 1 3.10 -13.52 -3.74
C ASP A 1 2.88 -12.72 -5.00
N ASN A 2 1.95 -13.16 -5.83
CA ASN A 2 1.57 -12.53 -7.08
C ASN A 2 0.78 -11.23 -6.83
N VAL A 3 0.71 -10.40 -7.86
CA VAL A 3 -0.13 -9.20 -7.91
C VAL A 3 -0.80 -9.18 -9.27
N GLU A 4 -2.08 -8.83 -9.29
CA GLU A 4 -2.90 -8.72 -10.48
C GLU A 4 -3.73 -7.43 -10.40
N TYR A 5 -4.04 -6.87 -11.55
CA TYR A 5 -5.00 -5.77 -11.66
C TYR A 5 -6.11 -6.15 -12.63
N TYR A 6 -7.26 -5.52 -12.43
CA TYR A 6 -8.42 -5.69 -13.28
C TYR A 6 -8.51 -4.55 -14.28
N ASP A 7 -8.44 -4.89 -15.57
CA ASP A 7 -8.66 -3.96 -16.67
C ASP A 7 -10.16 -3.81 -16.92
N ILE A 8 -10.73 -2.68 -16.46
CA ILE A 8 -12.17 -2.41 -16.53
C ILE A 8 -12.68 -2.38 -17.98
N LYS A 9 -11.87 -1.92 -18.94
CA LYS A 9 -12.30 -1.81 -20.34
C LYS A 9 -12.39 -3.17 -21.02
N LEU A 10 -11.46 -4.06 -20.68
CA LEU A 10 -11.39 -5.41 -21.27
C LEU A 10 -12.15 -6.45 -20.46
N ASN A 11 -12.53 -6.13 -19.21
CA ASN A 11 -13.18 -7.06 -18.29
C ASN A 11 -12.30 -8.29 -18.03
N GLU A 12 -11.00 -8.06 -17.79
CA GLU A 12 -9.99 -9.11 -17.63
C GLU A 12 -9.02 -8.79 -16.49
N TRP A 13 -8.56 -9.84 -15.81
CA TRP A 13 -7.45 -9.77 -14.87
C TRP A 13 -6.12 -9.96 -15.58
N LYS A 14 -5.12 -9.16 -15.20
CA LYS A 14 -3.78 -9.21 -15.76
C LYS A 14 -2.74 -9.24 -14.65
N MET A 15 -1.72 -10.07 -14.85
CA MET A 15 -0.59 -10.18 -13.93
C MET A 15 0.33 -8.96 -14.06
N VAL A 16 0.88 -8.53 -12.93
CA VAL A 16 1.92 -7.49 -12.83
C VAL A 16 3.10 -7.98 -12.01
N SER A 17 4.15 -7.16 -11.92
CA SER A 17 5.35 -7.51 -11.16
C SER A 17 4.99 -7.92 -9.72
N PRO A 18 5.53 -9.05 -9.22
CA PRO A 18 5.19 -9.56 -7.90
C PRO A 18 5.84 -8.72 -6.80
N MET A 19 5.25 -8.74 -5.60
CA MET A 19 5.85 -8.10 -4.43
C MET A 19 7.20 -8.75 -4.07
N PRO A 20 8.22 -7.97 -3.65
CA PRO A 20 9.52 -8.48 -3.19
C PRO A 20 9.46 -9.11 -1.78
N TRP A 21 8.25 -9.35 -1.27
CA TRP A 21 7.97 -9.97 0.02
C TRP A 21 6.76 -10.90 -0.13
N LYS A 22 6.80 -12.03 0.60
CA LYS A 22 5.74 -13.05 0.59
C LYS A 22 5.06 -13.05 1.95
N GLY A 23 3.74 -12.91 2.00
CA GLY A 23 2.96 -13.00 3.23
C GLY A 23 1.50 -13.36 3.01
N VAL A 24 0.85 -13.77 4.09
CA VAL A 24 -0.53 -14.29 4.08
C VAL A 24 -1.58 -13.17 4.22
N THR A 25 -1.19 -12.01 4.75
CA THR A 25 -2.05 -10.81 4.77
C THR A 25 -1.24 -9.55 4.52
N VAL A 26 -1.89 -8.56 3.92
CA VAL A 26 -1.33 -7.23 3.63
C VAL A 26 -2.32 -6.13 4.03
N LYS A 27 -1.82 -4.91 4.20
CA LYS A 27 -2.59 -3.69 4.43
C LYS A 27 -2.12 -2.65 3.43
N CYS A 28 -2.99 -2.34 2.46
CA CYS A 28 -2.64 -1.56 1.28
C CYS A 28 -3.49 -0.31 1.14
N ALA A 29 -2.91 0.74 0.58
CA ALA A 29 -3.59 1.97 0.18
C ALA A 29 -2.90 2.58 -1.04
N ALA A 30 -3.64 3.29 -1.89
CA ALA A 30 -3.11 3.95 -3.07
C ALA A 30 -3.19 5.48 -2.93
N VAL A 31 -2.11 6.18 -3.29
CA VAL A 31 -2.08 7.65 -3.37
C VAL A 31 -1.34 8.03 -4.66
N GLY A 32 -2.02 8.75 -5.56
CA GLY A 32 -1.50 9.00 -6.90
C GLY A 32 -1.30 7.70 -7.69
N SER A 33 -0.14 7.54 -8.34
CA SER A 33 0.26 6.34 -9.10
C SER A 33 1.06 5.32 -8.25
N THR A 34 1.03 5.45 -6.93
CA THR A 34 1.75 4.54 -6.01
C THR A 34 0.79 3.77 -5.12
N VAL A 35 0.95 2.45 -5.07
CA VAL A 35 0.33 1.57 -4.09
C VAL A 35 1.33 1.28 -2.98
N TYR A 36 0.92 1.49 -1.74
CA TYR A 36 1.72 1.25 -0.54
C TYR A 36 1.25 0.00 0.18
N VAL A 37 2.19 -0.84 0.61
CA VAL A 37 1.95 -1.91 1.60
C VAL A 37 2.58 -1.47 2.92
N LEU A 38 1.75 -1.06 3.88
CA LEU A 38 2.21 -0.43 5.12
C LEU A 38 2.28 -1.39 6.30
N ALA A 39 1.60 -2.54 6.23
CA ALA A 39 1.70 -3.63 7.20
C ALA A 39 1.37 -4.97 6.52
N GLY A 40 1.81 -6.07 7.13
CA GLY A 40 1.50 -7.42 6.64
C GLY A 40 2.00 -8.51 7.58
N PHE A 41 1.37 -9.68 7.52
CA PHE A 41 1.74 -10.88 8.29
C PHE A 41 2.21 -11.99 7.35
N GLN A 42 3.33 -12.62 7.68
CA GLN A 42 3.95 -13.70 6.90
C GLN A 42 3.58 -15.11 7.39
N GLY A 43 2.83 -15.23 8.49
CA GLY A 43 2.54 -16.52 9.15
C GLY A 43 3.38 -16.75 10.40
N VAL A 44 4.59 -16.19 10.44
CA VAL A 44 5.50 -16.25 11.61
C VAL A 44 6.00 -14.85 11.98
N GLY A 45 6.30 -14.02 10.98
CA GLY A 45 6.77 -12.65 11.16
C GLY A 45 5.84 -11.61 10.56
N ARG A 46 6.26 -10.34 10.62
CA ARG A 46 5.58 -9.21 9.99
C ARG A 46 6.45 -8.59 8.91
N LEU A 47 5.83 -7.82 8.02
CA LEU A 47 6.54 -6.93 7.12
C LEU A 47 7.45 -5.98 7.93
N GLY A 48 8.72 -5.88 7.55
CA GLY A 48 9.73 -5.07 8.27
C GLY A 48 9.79 -3.62 7.79
N HIS A 49 9.76 -3.42 6.49
CA HIS A 49 9.81 -2.13 5.80
C HIS A 49 8.67 -2.03 4.79
N ILE A 50 8.18 -0.82 4.53
CA ILE A 50 7.06 -0.65 3.59
C ILE A 50 7.46 -1.07 2.18
N LEU A 51 6.47 -1.48 1.40
CA LEU A 51 6.63 -1.72 -0.03
C LEU A 51 5.89 -0.63 -0.80
N GLU A 52 6.50 -0.15 -1.87
CA GLU A 52 5.97 0.87 -2.76
C GLU A 52 5.92 0.28 -4.17
N TYR A 53 4.75 0.29 -4.79
CA TYR A 53 4.55 -0.13 -6.17
C TYR A 53 4.15 1.05 -7.02
N ASN A 54 4.94 1.34 -8.05
CA ASN A 54 4.63 2.36 -9.03
C ASN A 54 3.85 1.72 -10.19
N THR A 55 2.59 2.12 -10.38
CA THR A 55 1.67 1.53 -11.35
C THR A 55 2.00 1.87 -12.81
N GLU A 56 2.73 2.97 -13.04
CA GLU A 56 3.13 3.40 -14.39
C GLU A 56 4.33 2.62 -14.93
N THR A 57 5.22 2.20 -14.02
CA THR A 57 6.48 1.54 -14.38
C THR A 57 6.47 0.04 -14.09
N ASP A 58 5.41 -0.48 -13.47
CA ASP A 58 5.29 -1.85 -13.00
C ASP A 58 6.49 -2.28 -12.14
N LYS A 59 6.85 -1.47 -11.14
CA LYS A 59 8.02 -1.72 -10.29
C LYS A 59 7.72 -1.59 -8.81
N TRP A 60 8.29 -2.52 -8.05
CA TRP A 60 8.28 -2.52 -6.59
C TRP A 60 9.61 -2.04 -6.02
N ILE A 61 9.54 -1.32 -4.90
CA ILE A 61 10.67 -0.97 -4.07
C ILE A 61 10.32 -1.32 -2.62
N ALA A 62 11.23 -2.01 -1.92
CA ALA A 62 11.19 -2.12 -0.47
C ALA A 62 11.97 -0.93 0.12
N ASN A 63 11.28 -0.02 0.81
CA ASN A 63 11.91 1.20 1.30
C ASN A 63 12.65 0.96 2.63
N SER A 64 13.95 0.70 2.55
CA SER A 64 14.80 0.40 3.71
C SER A 64 14.87 1.51 4.77
N LYS A 65 14.41 2.72 4.47
CA LYS A 65 14.40 3.85 5.39
C LYS A 65 13.08 3.99 6.16
N VAL A 66 12.02 3.28 5.76
CA VAL A 66 10.68 3.44 6.34
C VAL A 66 10.16 2.10 6.85
N ARG A 67 10.04 1.97 8.17
CA ARG A 67 9.52 0.76 8.80
C ARG A 67 8.04 0.59 8.53
N ALA A 68 7.63 -0.66 8.33
CA ALA A 68 6.22 -1.02 8.28
C ALA A 68 5.59 -0.96 9.68
N PHE A 69 4.29 -0.68 9.71
CA PHE A 69 3.50 -0.56 10.94
C PHE A 69 3.43 -1.92 11.67
N PRO A 70 3.64 -1.96 13.01
CA PRO A 70 3.75 -3.20 13.75
C PRO A 70 2.46 -3.99 13.94
N VAL A 71 1.31 -3.31 13.92
CA VAL A 71 0.01 -3.98 14.11
C VAL A 71 -0.48 -4.51 12.77
N THR A 72 -0.25 -5.81 12.52
CA THR A 72 -0.58 -6.45 11.23
C THR A 72 -2.08 -6.58 10.95
N SER A 73 -2.90 -6.50 12.00
CA SER A 73 -4.37 -6.54 11.95
C SER A 73 -5.03 -5.16 11.91
N CYS A 74 -4.28 -4.08 11.65
CA CYS A 74 -4.84 -2.73 11.59
C CYS A 74 -5.91 -2.57 10.51
N LEU A 75 -6.79 -1.58 10.71
CA LEU A 75 -7.59 -1.01 9.63
C LEU A 75 -6.74 0.03 8.88
N ILE A 76 -7.00 0.20 7.58
CA ILE A 76 -6.30 1.19 6.76
C ILE A 76 -7.28 1.83 5.78
N CYS A 77 -7.20 3.16 5.64
CA CYS A 77 -7.88 3.94 4.62
C CYS A 77 -7.04 5.16 4.23
N VAL A 78 -7.34 5.72 3.06
CA VAL A 78 -6.83 7.03 2.65
C VAL A 78 -7.81 8.08 3.17
N VAL A 79 -7.28 9.18 3.71
CA VAL A 79 -8.08 10.32 4.16
C VAL A 79 -7.67 11.56 3.37
N ASP A 80 -8.64 12.36 2.99
CA ASP A 80 -8.41 13.74 2.55
C ASP A 80 -8.49 14.65 3.78
N THR A 81 -7.53 15.54 3.93
CA THR A 81 -7.40 16.42 5.10
C THR A 81 -7.66 17.88 4.74
N CYS A 82 -8.08 18.19 3.51
CA CYS A 82 -8.49 19.54 3.17
C CYS A 82 -9.59 20.05 4.13
N GLY A 83 -9.46 21.29 4.59
CA GLY A 83 -10.36 21.90 5.57
C GLY A 83 -10.05 21.64 7.06
N ALA A 84 -9.18 20.68 7.40
CA ALA A 84 -8.88 20.37 8.81
C ALA A 84 -8.14 21.49 9.57
N ASN A 85 -7.56 22.46 8.86
CA ASN A 85 -6.83 23.59 9.45
C ASN A 85 -7.60 24.91 9.41
N GLU A 86 -8.81 24.96 8.84
CA GLU A 86 -9.57 26.21 8.67
C GLU A 86 -10.32 26.65 9.95
N GLU A 87 -10.42 25.80 10.98
CA GLU A 87 -11.09 26.13 12.26
C GLU A 87 -10.21 26.88 13.28
N THR A 88 -8.98 27.31 12.94
CA THR A 88 -8.06 27.95 13.92
C THR A 88 -7.84 29.46 13.79
N LEU A 89 -8.61 30.17 12.95
CA LEU A 89 -8.40 31.61 12.68
C LEU A 89 -9.51 32.55 13.16
N GLU A 90 -10.48 32.08 13.96
CA GLU A 90 -11.47 32.95 14.62
C GLU A 90 -11.26 33.01 16.14
N THR A 91 -10.30 33.85 16.58
CA THR A 91 -10.28 34.48 17.93
C THR A 91 -9.65 35.85 17.85
#